data_AF-B8HZ07-F1
#
_entry.id   AF-B8HZ07-F1
#
_cell.length_a   1.000
_cell.length_b   1.000
_cell.length_c   1.000
_cell.angle_alpha   90.00
_cell.angle_beta   90.00
_cell.angle_gamma   90.00
#
_symmetry.space_group_name_H-M   'P 1'
#
loop_
_entity.id
_entity.type
_entity.pdbx_description
1 polymer ?
#
loop_
_entity_poly.entity_id
_entity_poly.type
_entity_poly.pdbx_seq_one_letter_code
_entity_poly.pdbx_strand_id
1 'polypeptide(L)'
;MLTLDQQAQLAKLPREVVLTLKDYPSVAENYLDNKDLPPLPQNHECRLLEFYYDCAELPILTIENGVLSSHPAAAVIPTIIEVMDETSFVFIQVKGTVILNRLGGHLPQVTSILVEL
;
A
#
# COMPACT_ATOMS: atom_id res chain seq x y z
N MET A 1 17.35 3.46 10.07
CA MET A 1 18.40 2.61 9.47
C MET A 1 18.05 1.17 9.77
N LEU A 2 17.90 0.32 8.74
CA LEU A 2 17.47 -1.07 8.89
C LEU A 2 18.54 -1.93 9.57
N THR A 3 18.12 -2.83 10.45
CA THR A 3 18.98 -3.83 11.10
C THR A 3 19.51 -4.85 10.08
N LEU A 4 20.56 -5.60 10.45
CA LEU A 4 21.08 -6.68 9.60
C LEU A 4 20.01 -7.74 9.30
N ASP A 5 19.17 -8.04 10.28
CA ASP A 5 18.07 -8.99 10.11
C ASP A 5 17.02 -8.47 9.12
N GLN A 6 16.66 -7.19 9.22
CA GLN A 6 15.75 -6.53 8.28
C GLN A 6 16.32 -6.52 6.85
N GLN A 7 17.61 -6.23 6.70
CA GLN A 7 18.28 -6.29 5.40
C GLN A 7 18.28 -7.71 4.82
N ALA A 8 18.52 -8.73 5.66
CA ALA A 8 18.47 -10.14 5.24
C ALA A 8 17.05 -10.57 4.86
N GLN A 9 16.01 -10.02 5.48
CA GLN A 9 14.63 -10.26 5.10
C GLN A 9 14.27 -9.61 3.77
N LEU A 10 14.67 -8.35 3.54
CA LEU A 10 14.47 -7.68 2.26
C LEU A 10 15.22 -8.39 1.12
N ALA A 11 16.41 -8.94 1.38
CA ALA A 11 17.19 -9.67 0.39
C ALA A 11 16.49 -10.93 -0.17
N LYS A 12 15.40 -11.40 0.45
CA LYS A 12 14.56 -12.50 -0.04
C LYS A 12 13.59 -12.08 -1.15
N LEU A 13 13.33 -10.77 -1.30
CA LEU A 13 12.49 -10.24 -2.36
C LEU A 13 13.22 -10.32 -3.72
N PRO A 14 12.49 -10.27 -4.84
CA PRO A 14 13.10 -10.19 -6.16
C PRO A 14 14.12 -9.06 -6.27
N ARG A 15 15.25 -9.31 -6.94
CA ARG A 15 16.37 -8.36 -7.02
C ARG A 15 15.97 -6.95 -7.45
N GLU A 16 15.09 -6.85 -8.44
CA GLU A 16 14.63 -5.55 -8.95
C GLU A 16 13.80 -4.78 -7.91
N VAL A 17 13.02 -5.49 -7.09
CA VAL A 17 12.30 -4.89 -5.96
C VAL A 17 13.29 -4.39 -4.92
N VAL A 18 14.26 -5.21 -4.52
CA VAL A 18 15.28 -4.82 -3.53
C VAL A 18 16.07 -3.59 -3.99
N LEU A 19 16.44 -3.52 -5.27
CA LEU A 19 17.11 -2.35 -5.82
C LEU A 19 16.23 -1.10 -5.76
N THR A 20 14.95 -1.24 -6.10
CA THR A 20 13.99 -0.13 -6.07
C THR A 20 13.79 0.35 -4.63
N LEU A 21 13.59 -0.54 -3.66
CA LEU A 21 13.39 -0.19 -2.26
C LEU A 21 14.56 0.57 -1.61
N LYS A 22 15.77 0.56 -2.20
CA LYS A 22 16.87 1.42 -1.73
C LYS A 22 16.57 2.91 -1.89
N ASP A 23 15.82 3.25 -2.92
CA ASP A 23 15.40 4.63 -3.21
C ASP A 23 14.12 5.01 -2.44
N TYR A 24 13.44 4.03 -1.85
CA TYR A 24 12.18 4.19 -1.11
C TYR A 24 12.25 3.52 0.28
N PRO A 25 13.05 4.06 1.23
CA PRO A 25 13.27 3.45 2.53
C PRO A 25 12.00 3.32 3.38
N SER A 26 11.06 4.27 3.27
CA SER A 26 9.77 4.20 3.98
C SER A 26 8.94 2.99 3.55
N VAL A 27 8.90 2.67 2.26
CA VAL A 27 8.18 1.50 1.73
C VAL A 27 8.80 0.19 2.26
N ALA A 28 10.13 0.17 2.40
CA ALA A 28 10.82 -0.97 2.97
C ALA A 28 10.47 -1.17 4.45
N GLU A 29 10.39 -0.08 5.22
CA GLU A 29 9.95 -0.09 6.62
C GLU A 29 8.48 -0.53 6.72
N ASN A 30 7.58 0.05 5.92
CA ASN A 30 6.17 -0.33 5.84
C ASN A 30 5.99 -1.82 5.53
N TYR A 31 6.73 -2.37 4.57
CA TYR A 31 6.70 -3.80 4.28
C TYR A 31 7.15 -4.64 5.49
N LEU A 32 8.29 -4.28 6.10
CA LEU A 32 8.86 -5.04 7.20
C LEU A 32 7.96 -5.06 8.44
N ASP A 33 7.31 -3.93 8.73
CA ASP A 33 6.41 -3.80 9.88
C ASP A 33 5.11 -4.58 9.71
N ASN A 34 4.70 -4.85 8.46
CA ASN A 34 3.38 -5.41 8.15
C ASN A 34 3.39 -6.84 7.59
N LYS A 35 4.52 -7.34 7.08
CA LYS A 35 4.59 -8.64 6.36
C LYS A 35 4.24 -9.87 7.20
N ASP A 36 4.44 -9.80 8.51
CA ASP A 36 4.18 -10.91 9.43
C ASP A 36 2.77 -10.82 10.07
N LEU A 37 2.02 -9.74 9.77
CA LEU A 37 0.64 -9.60 10.21
C LEU A 37 -0.29 -10.51 9.40
N PRO A 38 -1.35 -11.05 10.01
CA PRO A 38 -2.30 -11.90 9.31
C PRO A 38 -3.05 -11.12 8.21
N PRO A 39 -3.59 -11.82 7.18
CA PRO A 39 -4.57 -11.24 6.28
C PRO A 39 -5.78 -10.68 7.02
N LEU A 40 -6.46 -9.72 6.42
CA LEU A 40 -7.72 -9.20 6.92
C LEU A 40 -8.78 -10.31 6.99
N PRO A 41 -9.62 -10.35 8.03
CA PRO A 41 -10.70 -11.33 8.14
C PRO A 41 -11.76 -11.10 7.05
N GLN A 42 -12.49 -12.16 6.70
CA GLN A 42 -13.47 -12.13 5.61
C GLN A 42 -14.60 -11.09 5.80
N ASN A 43 -14.91 -10.77 7.06
CA ASN A 43 -15.91 -9.79 7.47
C ASN A 43 -15.28 -8.49 8.00
N HIS A 44 -14.04 -8.19 7.60
CA HIS A 44 -13.39 -6.92 7.95
C HIS A 44 -14.18 -5.75 7.37
N GLU A 45 -14.77 -4.95 8.26
CA GLU A 45 -15.40 -3.68 7.87
C GLU A 45 -14.29 -2.62 7.74
N CYS A 46 -13.81 -2.43 6.52
CA CYS A 46 -12.88 -1.36 6.20
C CYS A 46 -13.64 -0.03 6.11
N ARG A 47 -13.49 0.87 7.09
CA ARG A 47 -14.11 2.20 7.01
C ARG A 47 -13.23 3.19 6.27
N LEU A 48 -11.93 2.97 6.23
CA LEU A 48 -10.97 3.82 5.53
C LEU A 48 -9.98 2.96 4.75
N LEU A 49 -9.87 3.24 3.45
CA LEU A 49 -8.82 2.68 2.61
C LEU A 49 -8.14 3.79 1.82
N GLU A 50 -6.82 3.90 1.95
CA GLU A 50 -6.03 4.96 1.33
C GLU A 50 -4.99 4.36 0.38
N PHE A 51 -4.87 4.94 -0.81
CA PHE A 51 -3.94 4.50 -1.84
C PHE A 51 -2.88 5.57 -2.06
N TYR A 52 -1.63 5.18 -1.90
CA TYR A 52 -0.48 6.07 -2.08
C TYR A 52 0.36 5.60 -3.26
N TYR A 53 0.74 6.54 -4.13
CA TYR A 53 1.64 6.31 -5.25
C TYR A 53 2.98 6.98 -4.98
N ASP A 54 4.07 6.24 -5.23
CA ASP A 54 5.45 6.75 -5.18
C ASP A 54 5.79 7.58 -3.91
N CYS A 55 5.29 7.14 -2.75
CA CYS A 55 5.42 7.82 -1.45
C CYS A 55 4.83 9.24 -1.40
N ALA A 56 3.72 9.50 -2.10
CA ALA A 56 2.99 10.75 -2.01
C ALA A 56 2.59 11.08 -0.56
N GLU A 57 2.66 12.36 -0.18
CA GLU A 57 2.27 12.83 1.16
C GLU A 57 0.75 12.71 1.42
N LEU A 58 -0.04 12.73 0.35
CA LEU A 58 -1.49 12.58 0.40
C LEU A 58 -1.91 11.35 -0.41
N PRO A 59 -2.99 10.66 -0.01
CA PRO A 59 -3.54 9.57 -0.79
C PRO A 59 -3.99 10.08 -2.16
N ILE A 60 -3.75 9.29 -3.19
CA ILE A 60 -4.26 9.55 -4.54
C ILE A 60 -5.74 9.15 -4.64
N LEU A 61 -6.12 8.13 -3.90
CA LEU A 61 -7.48 7.62 -3.81
C LEU A 61 -7.78 7.27 -2.36
N THR A 62 -8.95 7.67 -1.90
CA THR A 62 -9.46 7.34 -0.56
C THR A 62 -10.86 6.78 -0.66
N ILE A 63 -11.12 5.70 0.07
CA ILE A 63 -12.47 5.18 0.29
C ILE A 63 -12.77 5.33 1.77
N GLU A 64 -13.62 6.29 2.12
CA GLU A 64 -14.01 6.55 3.51
C GLU A 64 -15.52 6.33 3.68
N ASN A 65 -15.92 5.40 4.55
CA ASN A 65 -17.30 5.02 4.81
C ASN A 65 -18.10 4.73 3.50
N GLY A 66 -17.43 4.10 2.53
CA GLY A 66 -17.99 3.79 1.21
C GLY A 66 -18.03 4.96 0.23
N VAL A 67 -17.56 6.15 0.62
CA VAL A 67 -17.41 7.31 -0.27
C VAL A 67 -16.03 7.26 -0.91
N LEU A 68 -15.99 7.17 -2.23
CA LEU A 68 -14.76 7.23 -3.02
C LEU A 68 -14.42 8.70 -3.32
N SER A 69 -13.24 9.16 -2.92
CA SER A 69 -12.65 10.43 -3.33
C SER A 69 -11.30 10.19 -4.02
N SER A 70 -10.91 11.11 -4.90
CA SER A 70 -9.66 11.03 -5.64
C SER A 70 -8.98 12.38 -5.68
N HIS A 71 -7.66 12.39 -5.54
CA HIS A 71 -6.83 13.56 -5.76
C HIS A 71 -6.20 13.49 -7.16
N PRO A 72 -5.97 14.64 -7.82
CA PRO A 72 -5.32 14.65 -9.13
C PRO A 72 -3.95 13.98 -9.08
N ALA A 73 -3.78 12.90 -9.85
CA ALA A 73 -2.50 12.24 -10.06
C ALA A 73 -1.95 12.55 -11.45
N ALA A 74 -0.63 12.55 -11.58
CA ALA A 74 0.01 12.56 -12.89
C ALA A 74 -0.39 11.28 -13.66
N ALA A 75 -0.51 11.36 -14.99
CA ALA A 75 -0.86 10.23 -15.86
C ALA A 75 0.27 9.19 -16.03
N VAL A 76 1.14 9.05 -15.03
CA VAL A 76 2.30 8.16 -15.03
C VAL A 76 1.94 6.90 -14.24
N ILE A 77 2.34 5.74 -14.77
CA ILE A 77 2.19 4.47 -14.05
C ILE A 77 3.10 4.53 -12.81
N PRO A 78 2.56 4.34 -11.60
CA PRO A 78 3.36 4.48 -10.39
C PRO A 78 4.39 3.35 -10.26
N THR A 79 5.56 3.68 -9.72
CA THR A 79 6.60 2.69 -9.38
C THR A 79 6.20 1.90 -8.14
N ILE A 80 5.59 2.58 -7.17
CA ILE A 80 5.12 2.01 -5.90
C ILE A 80 3.62 2.25 -5.77
N ILE A 81 2.89 1.22 -5.35
CA ILE A 81 1.52 1.36 -4.86
C ILE A 81 1.49 0.80 -3.44
N GLU A 82 1.14 1.64 -2.47
CA GLU A 82 0.84 1.23 -1.10
C GLU A 82 -0.65 1.44 -0.83
N VAL A 83 -1.26 0.49 -0.15
CA VAL A 83 -2.64 0.61 0.33
C VAL A 83 -2.62 0.44 1.83
N MET A 84 -3.17 1.44 2.51
CA MET A 84 -3.32 1.48 3.96
C MET A 84 -4.79 1.33 4.32
N ASP A 85 -5.06 0.42 5.24
CA ASP A 85 -6.31 0.36 6.02
C ASP A 85 -6.10 1.15 7.33
N GLU A 86 -7.16 1.47 8.07
CA GLU A 86 -7.17 2.35 9.27
C GLU A 86 -5.95 2.30 10.20
N THR A 87 -5.31 1.14 10.31
CA THR A 87 -4.23 0.88 11.27
C THR A 87 -2.92 0.39 10.65
N SER A 88 -2.91 -0.04 9.39
CA SER A 88 -1.75 -0.75 8.84
C SER A 88 -1.73 -0.83 7.31
N PHE A 89 -0.54 -1.03 6.75
CA PHE A 89 -0.41 -1.34 5.32
C PHE A 89 -0.90 -2.76 5.05
N VAL A 90 -1.80 -2.86 4.08
CA VAL A 90 -2.48 -4.11 3.72
C VAL A 90 -2.12 -4.57 2.31
N PHE A 91 -1.55 -3.70 1.49
CA PHE A 91 -1.03 -4.06 0.17
C PHE A 91 0.16 -3.19 -0.21
N ILE A 92 1.20 -3.80 -0.80
CA ILE A 92 2.36 -3.10 -1.34
C ILE A 92 2.76 -3.77 -2.65
N GLN A 93 2.87 -2.97 -3.70
CA GLN A 93 3.37 -3.35 -5.01
C GLN A 93 4.54 -2.46 -5.41
N VAL A 94 5.61 -3.07 -5.92
CA VAL A 94 6.81 -2.41 -6.42
C VAL A 94 7.08 -2.84 -7.85
N LYS A 95 7.08 -1.90 -8.80
CA LYS A 95 7.27 -2.14 -10.24
C LYS A 95 6.41 -3.29 -10.78
N GLY A 96 5.12 -3.29 -10.42
CA GLY A 96 4.18 -4.34 -10.82
C GLY A 96 4.31 -5.66 -10.05
N THR A 97 5.27 -5.80 -9.13
CA THR A 97 5.42 -6.98 -8.28
C THR A 97 4.79 -6.75 -6.92
N VAL A 98 3.77 -7.54 -6.57
CA VAL A 98 3.14 -7.51 -5.24
C VAL A 98 4.06 -8.17 -4.23
N ILE A 99 4.44 -7.43 -3.18
CA ILE A 99 5.28 -7.95 -2.09
C ILE A 99 4.53 -8.07 -0.76
N LEU A 100 3.40 -7.37 -0.61
CA LEU A 100 2.47 -7.53 0.50
C LEU A 100 1.05 -7.60 -0.04
N ASN A 101 0.28 -8.60 0.39
CA ASN A 101 -1.16 -8.68 0.11
C ASN A 101 -1.89 -9.33 1.29
N ARG A 102 -2.44 -8.49 2.16
CA ARG A 102 -3.28 -8.85 3.30
C ARG A 102 -4.76 -8.60 3.02
N LEU A 103 -5.12 -8.01 1.88
CA LEU A 103 -6.51 -7.67 1.54
C LEU A 103 -7.42 -8.90 1.41
N GLY A 104 -6.89 -10.06 1.02
CA GLY A 104 -7.68 -11.30 0.91
C GLY A 104 -8.84 -11.26 -0.09
N GLY A 105 -8.94 -10.20 -0.90
CA GLY A 105 -10.07 -9.95 -1.81
C GLY A 105 -11.18 -9.07 -1.23
N HIS A 106 -10.97 -8.47 -0.06
CA HIS A 106 -11.95 -7.62 0.63
C HIS A 106 -11.61 -6.14 0.46
N LEU A 107 -12.26 -5.51 -0.52
CA LEU A 107 -12.29 -4.05 -0.62
C LEU A 107 -13.63 -3.55 -0.09
N PRO A 108 -13.67 -2.38 0.57
CA PRO A 108 -14.92 -1.76 0.97
C PRO A 108 -15.81 -1.51 -0.25
N GLN A 109 -17.13 -1.64 -0.04
CA GLN A 109 -18.10 -1.32 -1.07
C GLN A 109 -18.12 0.20 -1.30
N VAL A 110 -17.87 0.63 -2.54
CA VAL A 110 -18.08 2.03 -2.94
C VAL A 110 -19.58 2.25 -3.17
N THR A 111 -20.17 3.18 -2.42
CA THR A 111 -21.60 3.53 -2.46
C THR A 111 -21.84 4.89 -3.09
N SER A 112 -20.85 5.78 -3.08
CA SER A 112 -20.90 7.08 -3.76
C SER A 112 -19.50 7.51 -4.23
N ILE A 113 -19.47 8.44 -5.19
CA ILE A 113 -18.25 9.00 -5.75
C ILE A 113 -18.29 10.51 -5.57
N LEU A 114 -17.26 11.08 -4.97
CA LEU A 114 -17.04 12.51 -4.86
C LEU A 114 -16.04 12.95 -5.92
N VAL A 115 -16.49 13.78 -6.87
CA VAL A 115 -15.62 14.41 -7.87
C VAL A 115 -15.44 15.86 -7.47
N GLU A 116 -14.28 16.21 -6.92
CA GLU A 116 -13.91 17.61 -6.71
C GLU A 116 -13.50 18.19 -8.07
N LEU A 117 -14.28 19.18 -8.55
CA LEU A 117 -14.06 19.92 -9.80
C LEU A 117 -13.11 21.10 -9.61
#